data_AF-A0A7K8JMN2-F1
#
_entry.id   AF-A0A7K8JMN2-F1
#
_cell.length_a   1.000
_cell.length_b   1.000
_cell.length_c   1.000
_cell.angle_alpha   90.00
_cell.angle_beta   90.00
_cell.angle_gamma   90.00
#
_symmetry.space_group_name_H-M   'P 1'
#
loop_
_entity.id
_entity.type
_entity.pdbx_description
1 polymer ?
#
loop_
_entity_poly.entity_id
_entity_poly.type
_entity_poly.pdbx_seq_one_letter_code
_entity_poly.pdbx_strand_id
1 'polypeptide(L)'
;RSHFDRIHHGLQGICAVPQRTYADQVDADVTVIGSGPGGYVAAIKAAQLGFKTVCVEKNETLGGTCLNVGCIPSKALLNNSHLYHLAHGKDFASRGIEITGIRLNLEKMMEQKSGAVKALTGGIAHLFKQNKVVHVSGFGKITGKNQVTATKEDGSTQVINTKNILIATGSEVAPFPGITIDEDTIVSSTGALSLKKVPEKMVVIGAGVIGVELGSVWQRLGADVTAVEFMGHVGGMGIDMEISKNFQRILQKQGLKFKLNTKVTGATKKPDGKIDVAVEAAAGGKAEVITCDVLLVCIGRRPFTKNLGLEDIGIELDKRGRIPVNNRFQTKIPNIYAIGDVVAGPMLAHKAEDEGILCVEGMAGGAVHIDYNCVPSVIYTHPEVAWVGKSEEQLKEEGIEYKIGKFPFAANSRAKTNADTDGMVKILSQKSTDRMLGAHILGAGAGEMVNEAALAMEYGASCEDVARVCHAHPTVSEAFREANLAASFGKAINF
;
A
#
# COMPACT_ATOMS: atom_id res chain seq x y z
N ARG A 1 72.48 11.38 67.68
CA ARG A 1 71.55 10.33 67.20
C ARG A 1 70.31 11.07 66.66
N SER A 2 70.46 11.80 65.55
CA SER A 2 70.19 11.36 64.17
C SER A 2 68.71 11.05 63.92
N HIS A 3 67.93 12.09 63.63
CA HIS A 3 66.69 11.96 62.89
C HIS A 3 66.76 12.86 61.65
N PHE A 4 66.53 12.21 60.51
CA PHE A 4 66.63 12.71 59.15
C PHE A 4 65.27 13.29 58.73
N ASP A 5 65.32 14.45 58.08
CA ASP A 5 64.28 14.96 57.18
C ASP A 5 64.13 14.08 55.94
N ARG A 6 62.89 13.91 55.45
CA ARG A 6 62.46 14.24 54.06
C ARG A 6 61.05 13.73 53.73
N ILE A 7 60.15 14.71 53.62
CA ILE A 7 59.10 14.95 52.61
C ILE A 7 58.77 13.80 51.63
N HIS A 8 57.49 13.42 51.65
CA HIS A 8 56.82 12.48 50.74
C HIS A 8 56.75 13.00 49.28
N HIS A 9 57.18 12.15 48.32
CA HIS A 9 56.73 12.21 46.93
C HIS A 9 55.69 11.09 46.70
N GLY A 10 54.44 11.46 46.49
CA GLY A 10 53.39 10.58 45.98
C GLY A 10 53.35 10.63 44.45
N LEU A 11 53.78 9.55 43.80
CA LEU A 11 53.54 9.32 42.37
C LEU A 11 52.16 8.66 42.23
N GLN A 12 51.17 9.42 41.74
CA GLN A 12 49.91 8.86 41.25
C GLN A 12 50.12 8.41 39.80
N GLY A 13 50.33 7.10 39.62
CA GLY A 13 50.21 6.46 38.31
C GLY A 13 48.74 6.32 37.94
N ILE A 14 48.24 7.20 37.07
CA ILE A 14 46.94 7.04 36.41
C ILE A 14 47.12 5.93 35.36
N CYS A 15 46.64 4.73 35.67
CA CYS A 15 46.51 3.66 34.68
C CYS A 15 45.26 3.95 33.85
N ALA A 16 45.42 4.68 32.75
CA ALA A 16 44.36 4.84 31.76
C ALA A 16 44.19 3.50 31.03
N VAL A 17 43.18 2.72 31.43
CA VAL A 17 42.69 1.59 30.64
C VAL A 17 41.99 2.19 29.41
N PRO A 18 42.45 1.93 28.17
CA PRO A 18 41.70 2.34 27.00
C PRO A 18 40.45 1.46 26.94
N GLN A 19 39.30 2.06 27.25
CA GLN A 19 38.00 1.46 27.02
C GLN A 19 37.81 1.38 25.50
N ARG A 20 38.32 0.32 24.87
CA ARG A 20 37.99 -0.02 23.50
C ARG A 20 36.52 -0.43 23.48
N THR A 21 35.64 0.52 23.18
CA THR A 21 34.33 0.22 22.61
C THR A 21 34.58 -0.35 21.22
N TYR A 22 34.82 -1.66 21.12
CA TYR A 22 34.68 -2.35 19.85
C TYR A 22 33.20 -2.21 19.46
N ALA A 23 32.89 -1.25 18.59
CA ALA A 23 31.64 -1.31 17.86
C ALA A 23 31.69 -2.63 17.08
N ASP A 24 30.77 -3.55 17.36
CA ASP A 24 30.67 -4.83 16.64
C ASP A 24 30.46 -4.53 15.15
N GLN A 25 31.53 -4.71 14.37
CA GLN A 25 31.52 -4.51 12.93
C GLN A 25 30.91 -5.75 12.26
N VAL A 26 29.95 -5.53 11.35
CA VAL A 26 29.35 -6.59 10.55
C VAL A 26 29.71 -6.38 9.09
N ASP A 27 30.42 -7.34 8.48
CA ASP A 27 30.62 -7.34 7.03
C ASP A 27 29.43 -8.00 6.31
N ALA A 28 29.01 -7.47 5.17
CA ALA A 28 27.92 -8.00 4.36
C ALA A 28 28.22 -7.86 2.85
N ASP A 29 27.57 -8.68 2.02
CA ASP A 29 27.56 -8.46 0.58
C ASP A 29 26.44 -7.49 0.19
N VAL A 30 25.28 -7.58 0.86
CA VAL A 30 24.12 -6.72 0.63
C VAL A 30 23.55 -6.25 1.97
N THR A 31 23.41 -4.93 2.13
CA THR A 31 22.68 -4.34 3.27
C THR A 31 21.41 -3.67 2.77
N VAL A 32 20.26 -4.17 3.20
CA VAL A 32 18.94 -3.60 2.92
C VAL A 32 18.55 -2.65 4.05
N ILE A 33 18.10 -1.44 3.71
CA ILE A 33 17.60 -0.45 4.68
C ILE A 33 16.08 -0.33 4.54
N GLY A 34 15.35 -0.83 5.54
CA GLY A 34 13.90 -0.92 5.57
C GLY A 34 13.40 -2.35 5.32
N SER A 35 12.42 -2.78 6.12
CA SER A 35 11.85 -4.14 6.06
C SER A 35 10.40 -4.17 5.55
N GLY A 36 9.98 -3.17 4.78
CA GLY A 36 8.70 -3.21 4.05
C GLY A 36 8.69 -4.31 2.97
N PRO A 37 7.57 -4.49 2.23
CA PRO A 37 7.42 -5.52 1.20
C PRO A 37 8.65 -5.72 0.31
N GLY A 38 9.11 -4.67 -0.36
CA GLY A 38 10.32 -4.76 -1.19
C GLY A 38 11.59 -5.09 -0.42
N GLY A 39 11.77 -4.54 0.78
CA GLY A 39 13.00 -4.71 1.56
C GLY A 39 13.15 -6.12 2.13
N TYR A 40 12.13 -6.64 2.82
CA TYR A 40 12.24 -7.97 3.44
C TYR A 40 12.30 -9.08 2.39
N VAL A 41 11.56 -8.94 1.27
CA VAL A 41 11.63 -9.90 0.16
C VAL A 41 13.00 -9.84 -0.52
N ALA A 42 13.52 -8.64 -0.81
CA ALA A 42 14.86 -8.51 -1.38
C ALA A 42 15.93 -9.10 -0.47
N ALA A 43 15.83 -8.92 0.85
CA ALA A 43 16.78 -9.48 1.80
C ALA A 43 16.78 -11.01 1.78
N ILE A 44 15.60 -11.63 1.77
CA ILE A 44 15.43 -13.08 1.66
C ILE A 44 15.98 -13.58 0.33
N LYS A 45 15.60 -12.96 -0.79
CA LYS A 45 16.03 -13.37 -2.12
C LYS A 45 17.54 -13.23 -2.31
N ALA A 46 18.15 -12.14 -1.80
CA ALA A 46 19.60 -11.96 -1.83
C ALA A 46 20.32 -13.08 -1.07
N ALA A 47 19.83 -13.46 0.12
CA ALA A 47 20.39 -14.56 0.88
C ALA A 47 20.24 -15.91 0.16
N GLN A 48 19.11 -16.15 -0.50
CA GLN A 48 18.89 -17.34 -1.34
C GLN A 48 19.83 -17.40 -2.55
N LEU A 49 20.25 -16.26 -3.08
CA LEU A 49 21.25 -16.15 -4.15
C LEU A 49 22.70 -16.26 -3.64
N GLY A 50 22.90 -16.45 -2.33
CA GLY A 50 24.21 -16.70 -1.72
C GLY A 50 24.91 -15.45 -1.17
N PHE A 51 24.26 -14.28 -1.18
CA PHE A 51 24.82 -13.09 -0.54
C PHE A 51 24.73 -13.19 0.99
N LYS A 52 25.78 -12.75 1.69
CA LYS A 52 25.69 -12.47 3.13
C LYS A 52 24.87 -11.20 3.32
N THR A 53 23.62 -11.34 3.75
CA THR A 53 22.66 -10.24 3.77
C THR A 53 22.33 -9.74 5.18
N VAL A 54 22.33 -8.42 5.33
CA VAL A 54 21.87 -7.71 6.53
C VAL A 54 20.63 -6.90 6.15
N CYS A 55 19.60 -6.90 7.00
CA CYS A 55 18.44 -6.02 6.88
C CYS A 55 18.35 -5.13 8.12
N VAL A 56 18.31 -3.81 7.90
CA VAL A 56 18.21 -2.79 8.95
C VAL A 56 16.77 -2.29 9.03
N GLU A 57 16.14 -2.38 10.20
CA GLU A 57 14.79 -1.86 10.45
C GLU A 57 14.76 -1.01 11.72
N LYS A 58 14.15 0.16 11.63
CA LYS A 58 14.05 1.11 12.75
C LYS A 58 12.86 0.84 13.66
N ASN A 59 11.80 0.23 13.12
CA ASN A 59 10.59 -0.08 13.87
C ASN A 59 10.76 -1.35 14.70
N GLU A 60 9.90 -1.53 15.71
CA GLU A 60 9.92 -2.69 16.61
C GLU A 60 9.71 -4.03 15.87
N THR A 61 8.97 -4.01 14.77
CA THR A 61 8.62 -5.20 13.98
C THR A 61 8.89 -5.01 12.49
N LEU A 62 9.12 -6.14 11.82
CA LEU A 62 9.38 -6.20 10.38
C LEU A 62 8.09 -6.02 9.56
N GLY A 63 8.19 -5.90 8.24
CA GLY A 63 7.05 -5.85 7.31
C GLY A 63 6.59 -4.44 6.93
N GLY A 64 7.18 -3.40 7.53
CA GLY A 64 6.98 -2.00 7.18
C GLY A 64 5.51 -1.55 7.20
N THR A 65 5.16 -0.56 6.37
CA THR A 65 3.81 0.01 6.32
C THR A 65 2.74 -1.03 5.98
N CYS A 66 2.96 -1.86 4.97
CA CYS A 66 1.93 -2.77 4.45
C CYS A 66 1.44 -3.76 5.51
N LEU A 67 2.37 -4.33 6.29
CA LEU A 67 2.02 -5.32 7.30
C LEU A 67 1.49 -4.71 8.58
N ASN A 68 2.08 -3.59 9.04
CA ASN A 68 1.81 -3.05 10.37
C ASN A 68 0.66 -2.03 10.38
N VAL A 69 0.56 -1.16 9.38
CA VAL A 69 -0.33 0.03 9.37
C VAL A 69 -0.95 0.32 8.00
N GLY A 70 -1.09 -0.71 7.15
CA GLY A 70 -1.51 -0.58 5.76
C GLY A 70 -2.39 -1.73 5.29
N CYS A 71 -1.88 -2.50 4.32
CA CYS A 71 -2.59 -3.57 3.61
C CYS A 71 -3.28 -4.56 4.57
N ILE A 72 -2.52 -5.21 5.46
CA ILE A 72 -3.06 -6.28 6.30
C ILE A 72 -4.12 -5.77 7.29
N PRO A 73 -3.87 -4.73 8.09
CA PRO A 73 -4.89 -4.25 9.02
C PRO A 73 -6.13 -3.70 8.32
N SER A 74 -5.99 -3.05 7.15
CA SER A 74 -7.15 -2.59 6.38
C SER A 74 -7.97 -3.76 5.84
N LYS A 75 -7.34 -4.79 5.27
CA LYS A 75 -8.04 -5.96 4.70
C LYS A 75 -8.73 -6.79 5.78
N ALA A 76 -8.12 -6.92 6.96
CA ALA A 76 -8.79 -7.53 8.11
C ALA A 76 -10.07 -6.77 8.50
N LEU A 77 -10.01 -5.44 8.62
CA LEU A 77 -11.19 -4.64 8.96
C LEU A 77 -12.23 -4.58 7.84
N LEU A 78 -11.82 -4.55 6.57
CA LEU A 78 -12.74 -4.62 5.42
C LEU A 78 -13.53 -5.92 5.43
N ASN A 79 -12.84 -7.06 5.64
CA ASN A 79 -13.49 -8.36 5.77
C ASN A 79 -14.46 -8.40 6.96
N ASN A 80 -13.99 -8.02 8.15
CA ASN A 80 -14.81 -8.13 9.36
C ASN A 80 -16.02 -7.17 9.35
N SER A 81 -15.85 -5.94 8.85
CA SER A 81 -16.94 -4.98 8.70
C SER A 81 -17.94 -5.40 7.62
N HIS A 82 -17.48 -6.07 6.56
CA HIS A 82 -18.36 -6.66 5.54
C HIS A 82 -19.22 -7.78 6.14
N LEU A 83 -18.62 -8.73 6.86
CA LEU A 83 -19.37 -9.81 7.54
C LEU A 83 -20.39 -9.25 8.54
N TYR A 84 -19.99 -8.24 9.32
CA TYR A 84 -20.92 -7.54 10.22
C TYR A 84 -22.08 -6.91 9.44
N HIS A 85 -21.81 -6.23 8.32
CA HIS A 85 -22.83 -5.62 7.49
C HIS A 85 -23.81 -6.64 6.91
N LEU A 86 -23.35 -7.79 6.43
CA LEU A 86 -24.23 -8.85 5.91
C LEU A 86 -25.16 -9.41 7.01
N ALA A 87 -24.60 -9.65 8.20
CA ALA A 87 -25.33 -10.23 9.32
C ALA A 87 -26.27 -9.23 10.02
N HIS A 88 -25.88 -7.94 10.12
CA HIS A 88 -26.68 -6.88 10.73
C HIS A 88 -27.71 -6.28 9.75
N GLY A 89 -27.40 -6.32 8.45
CA GLY A 89 -28.27 -5.83 7.39
C GLY A 89 -29.40 -6.79 7.04
N LYS A 90 -29.83 -6.75 5.77
CA LYS A 90 -30.91 -7.59 5.26
C LYS A 90 -30.42 -8.84 4.53
N ASP A 91 -29.11 -8.97 4.31
CA ASP A 91 -28.55 -10.05 3.48
C ASP A 91 -28.81 -11.42 4.10
N PHE A 92 -28.39 -11.66 5.34
CA PHE A 92 -28.58 -12.96 5.99
C PHE A 92 -30.06 -13.34 6.11
N ALA A 93 -30.92 -12.39 6.47
CA ALA A 93 -32.37 -12.60 6.54
C ALA A 93 -32.96 -13.01 5.16
N SER A 94 -32.48 -12.42 4.06
CA SER A 94 -32.91 -12.79 2.70
C SER A 94 -32.51 -14.22 2.30
N ARG A 95 -31.56 -14.82 3.02
CA ARG A 95 -31.07 -16.20 2.83
C ARG A 95 -31.69 -17.19 3.83
N GLY A 96 -32.67 -16.76 4.64
CA GLY A 96 -33.28 -17.58 5.69
C GLY A 96 -32.39 -17.80 6.92
N ILE A 97 -31.37 -16.97 7.11
CA ILE A 97 -30.51 -16.98 8.30
C ILE A 97 -31.00 -15.88 9.25
N GLU A 98 -31.80 -16.27 10.23
CA GLU A 98 -32.39 -15.35 11.21
C GLU A 98 -31.48 -15.22 12.44
N ILE A 99 -31.07 -13.99 12.77
CA ILE A 99 -30.22 -13.69 13.92
C ILE A 99 -30.89 -12.61 14.77
N THR A 100 -31.13 -12.91 16.05
CA THR A 100 -31.64 -11.93 17.02
C THR A 100 -30.52 -11.34 17.86
N GLY A 101 -30.49 -10.02 18.02
CA GLY A 101 -29.60 -9.35 18.99
C GLY A 101 -28.13 -9.24 18.56
N ILE A 102 -27.85 -9.20 17.26
CA ILE A 102 -26.50 -8.94 16.76
C ILE A 102 -25.98 -7.59 17.26
N ARG A 103 -24.73 -7.58 17.76
CA ARG A 103 -24.06 -6.39 18.28
C ARG A 103 -22.60 -6.36 17.86
N LEU A 104 -22.09 -5.17 17.58
CA LEU A 104 -20.66 -4.96 17.35
C LEU A 104 -19.89 -5.05 18.67
N ASN A 105 -18.85 -5.89 18.71
CA ASN A 105 -17.78 -5.80 19.68
C ASN A 105 -16.51 -5.33 18.96
N LEU A 106 -16.26 -4.02 19.01
CA LEU A 106 -15.15 -3.40 18.28
C LEU A 106 -13.78 -3.82 18.84
N GLU A 107 -13.67 -4.02 20.15
CA GLU A 107 -12.43 -4.45 20.79
C GLU A 107 -11.97 -5.81 20.26
N LYS A 108 -12.87 -6.80 20.19
CA LYS A 108 -12.56 -8.11 19.61
C LYS A 108 -12.28 -8.05 18.11
N MET A 109 -12.94 -7.16 17.37
CA MET A 109 -12.64 -6.96 15.95
C MET A 109 -11.22 -6.40 15.75
N MET A 110 -10.81 -5.47 16.61
CA MET A 110 -9.45 -4.92 16.62
C MET A 110 -8.41 -5.92 17.12
N GLU A 111 -8.77 -6.79 18.07
CA GLU A 111 -7.94 -7.91 18.53
C GLU A 111 -7.66 -8.89 17.38
N GLN A 112 -8.69 -9.29 16.61
CA GLN A 112 -8.51 -10.18 15.45
C GLN A 112 -7.55 -9.57 14.43
N LYS A 113 -7.73 -8.29 14.08
CA LYS A 113 -6.81 -7.54 13.22
C LYS A 113 -5.38 -7.60 13.74
N SER A 114 -5.19 -7.28 15.02
CA SER A 114 -3.87 -7.24 15.66
C SER A 114 -3.22 -8.63 15.74
N GLY A 115 -4.02 -9.68 15.94
CA GLY A 115 -3.57 -11.07 15.89
C GLY A 115 -3.01 -11.47 14.53
N ALA A 116 -3.68 -11.08 13.44
CA ALA A 116 -3.18 -11.31 12.08
C ALA A 116 -1.86 -10.58 11.81
N VAL A 117 -1.75 -9.30 12.20
CA VAL A 117 -0.50 -8.53 12.08
C VAL A 117 0.63 -9.18 12.88
N LYS A 118 0.37 -9.58 14.13
CA LYS A 118 1.37 -10.24 14.99
C LYS A 118 1.84 -11.58 14.40
N ALA A 119 0.92 -12.39 13.87
CA ALA A 119 1.28 -13.67 13.26
C ALA A 119 2.20 -13.48 12.04
N LEU A 120 1.85 -12.55 11.16
CA LEU A 120 2.61 -12.31 9.93
C LEU A 120 3.97 -11.64 10.18
N THR A 121 4.05 -10.67 11.11
CA THR A 121 5.32 -10.04 11.50
C THR A 121 6.27 -11.07 12.12
N GLY A 122 5.75 -11.96 12.98
CA GLY A 122 6.49 -13.11 13.50
C GLY A 122 6.94 -14.09 12.42
N GLY A 123 6.11 -14.29 11.39
CA GLY A 123 6.44 -15.06 10.19
C GLY A 123 7.66 -14.52 9.44
N ILE A 124 7.74 -13.20 9.23
CA ILE A 124 8.93 -12.58 8.59
C ILE A 124 10.18 -12.79 9.44
N ALA A 125 10.08 -12.60 10.76
CA ALA A 125 11.22 -12.85 11.65
C ALA A 125 11.70 -14.31 11.60
N HIS A 126 10.78 -15.27 11.45
CA HIS A 126 11.12 -16.66 11.21
C HIS A 126 11.80 -16.87 9.85
N LEU A 127 11.26 -16.28 8.77
CA LEU A 127 11.82 -16.37 7.42
C LEU A 127 13.25 -15.80 7.36
N PHE A 128 13.53 -14.70 8.05
CA PHE A 128 14.89 -14.15 8.15
C PHE A 128 15.85 -15.13 8.80
N LYS A 129 15.46 -15.74 9.92
CA LYS A 129 16.28 -16.78 10.59
C LYS A 129 16.51 -17.99 9.68
N GLN A 130 15.47 -18.47 9.02
CA GLN A 130 15.55 -19.61 8.10
C GLN A 130 16.49 -19.35 6.92
N ASN A 131 16.47 -18.14 6.37
CA ASN A 131 17.33 -17.73 5.25
C ASN A 131 18.65 -17.10 5.71
N LYS A 132 18.97 -17.14 7.02
CA LYS A 132 20.21 -16.58 7.60
C LYS A 132 20.42 -15.07 7.31
N VAL A 133 19.33 -14.33 7.14
CA VAL A 133 19.35 -12.86 7.05
C VAL A 133 19.60 -12.30 8.45
N VAL A 134 20.63 -11.46 8.58
CA VAL A 134 20.93 -10.78 9.85
C VAL A 134 20.01 -9.58 9.98
N HIS A 135 19.13 -9.60 10.99
CA HIS A 135 18.32 -8.44 11.34
C HIS A 135 19.08 -7.52 12.30
N VAL A 136 19.22 -6.25 11.92
CA VAL A 136 19.75 -5.18 12.78
C VAL A 136 18.62 -4.20 13.07
N SER A 137 18.22 -4.11 14.34
CA SER A 137 17.27 -3.09 14.78
C SER A 137 18.00 -1.76 14.97
N GLY A 138 17.48 -0.69 14.36
CA GLY A 138 18.01 0.66 14.45
C GLY A 138 17.72 1.50 13.20
N PHE A 139 17.92 2.81 13.32
CA PHE A 139 17.81 3.75 12.20
C PHE A 139 19.06 3.69 11.33
N GLY A 140 18.93 3.15 10.12
CA GLY A 140 20.03 3.07 9.14
C GLY A 140 20.33 4.42 8.49
N LYS A 141 21.59 4.86 8.56
CA LYS A 141 22.15 5.98 7.80
C LYS A 141 23.29 5.47 6.92
N ILE A 142 23.32 5.86 5.65
CA ILE A 142 24.45 5.62 4.77
C ILE A 142 25.56 6.59 5.15
N THR A 143 26.67 6.07 5.67
CA THR A 143 27.82 6.85 6.15
C THR A 143 29.03 6.77 5.22
N GLY A 144 28.94 5.96 4.17
CA GLY A 144 29.90 5.90 3.08
C GLY A 144 29.40 5.02 1.94
N LYS A 145 30.13 4.99 0.83
CA LYS A 145 29.75 4.19 -0.36
C LYS A 145 29.57 2.69 -0.04
N ASN A 146 30.28 2.19 0.98
CA ASN A 146 30.29 0.79 1.38
C ASN A 146 30.00 0.63 2.88
N GLN A 147 29.29 1.58 3.49
CA GLN A 147 29.03 1.54 4.93
C GLN A 147 27.65 2.10 5.29
N VAL A 148 26.96 1.36 6.16
CA VAL A 148 25.70 1.77 6.80
C VAL A 148 25.90 1.72 8.31
N THR A 149 25.50 2.77 9.00
CA THR A 149 25.45 2.80 10.47
C THR A 149 23.99 2.73 10.91
N ALA A 150 23.64 1.74 11.73
CA ALA A 150 22.34 1.64 12.37
C ALA A 150 22.41 2.19 13.79
N THR A 151 21.61 3.21 14.10
CA THR A 151 21.53 3.81 15.44
C THR A 151 20.29 3.29 16.18
N LYS A 152 20.47 2.66 17.34
CA LYS A 152 19.38 2.17 18.19
C LYS A 152 18.74 3.30 18.99
N GLU A 153 17.61 3.02 19.63
CA GLU A 153 16.89 4.00 20.47
C GLU A 153 17.73 4.49 21.66
N ASP A 154 18.61 3.64 22.21
CA ASP A 154 19.53 3.98 23.29
C ASP A 154 20.75 4.81 22.83
N GLY A 155 20.84 5.14 21.53
CA GLY A 155 21.94 5.86 20.91
C GLY A 155 23.15 5.00 20.58
N SER A 156 23.17 3.71 20.94
CA SER A 156 24.22 2.79 20.52
C SER A 156 24.17 2.58 19.01
N THR A 157 25.34 2.31 18.41
CA THR A 157 25.48 2.20 16.96
C THR A 157 26.04 0.85 16.56
N GLN A 158 25.59 0.35 15.41
CA GLN A 158 26.14 -0.83 14.74
C GLN A 158 26.59 -0.43 13.34
N VAL A 159 27.87 -0.66 13.05
CA VAL A 159 28.47 -0.34 11.75
C VAL A 159 28.48 -1.59 10.88
N ILE A 160 27.96 -1.44 9.66
CA ILE A 160 27.87 -2.52 8.68
C ILE A 160 28.70 -2.12 7.46
N ASN A 161 29.82 -2.78 7.23
CA ASN A 161 30.59 -2.64 6.00
C ASN A 161 29.97 -3.56 4.94
N THR A 162 29.72 -3.03 3.74
CA THR A 162 28.95 -3.78 2.75
C THR A 162 29.38 -3.49 1.32
N LYS A 163 29.28 -4.50 0.45
CA LYS A 163 29.55 -4.32 -0.98
C LYS A 163 28.43 -3.52 -1.66
N ASN A 164 27.17 -3.85 -1.39
CA ASN A 164 26.00 -3.23 -1.98
C ASN A 164 25.02 -2.73 -0.92
N ILE A 165 24.38 -1.59 -1.18
CA ILE A 165 23.33 -1.01 -0.33
C ILE A 165 22.03 -0.98 -1.12
N LEU A 166 20.94 -1.50 -0.55
CA LEU A 166 19.61 -1.45 -1.13
C LEU A 166 18.68 -0.60 -0.24
N ILE A 167 18.24 0.53 -0.76
CA ILE A 167 17.34 1.45 -0.07
C ILE A 167 15.89 1.00 -0.32
N ALA A 168 15.21 0.57 0.73
CA ALA A 168 13.82 0.14 0.74
C ALA A 168 13.03 0.85 1.86
N THR A 169 13.32 2.13 2.09
CA THR A 169 12.82 2.94 3.22
C THR A 169 11.34 3.34 3.09
N GLY A 170 10.73 3.06 1.94
CA GLY A 170 9.28 3.15 1.76
C GLY A 170 8.74 4.57 1.69
N SER A 171 7.57 4.78 2.29
CA SER A 171 6.82 6.03 2.27
C SER A 171 6.26 6.41 3.63
N GLU A 172 5.82 7.66 3.74
CA GLU A 172 5.03 8.20 4.85
C GLU A 172 3.75 8.90 4.35
N VAL A 173 2.85 9.21 5.28
CA VAL A 173 1.61 9.95 4.99
C VAL A 173 1.96 11.35 4.49
N ALA A 174 1.33 11.80 3.41
CA ALA A 174 1.50 13.18 2.96
C ALA A 174 0.77 14.12 3.93
N PRO A 175 1.45 15.07 4.58
CA PRO A 175 0.80 16.00 5.49
C PRO A 175 -0.07 16.97 4.71
N PHE A 176 -1.23 17.32 5.26
CA PHE A 176 -2.08 18.38 4.73
C PHE A 176 -1.64 19.73 5.30
N PRO A 177 -1.21 20.72 4.49
CA PRO A 177 -0.78 22.01 5.00
C PRO A 177 -1.89 22.70 5.81
N GLY A 178 -1.59 23.08 7.06
CA GLY A 178 -2.55 23.73 7.95
C GLY A 178 -3.48 22.80 8.74
N ILE A 179 -3.38 21.47 8.57
CA ILE A 179 -4.09 20.49 9.38
C ILE A 179 -3.07 19.57 10.06
N THR A 180 -3.01 19.63 11.39
CA THR A 180 -2.12 18.78 12.19
C THR A 180 -2.84 17.49 12.59
N ILE A 181 -2.29 16.36 12.14
CA ILE A 181 -2.72 15.02 12.55
C ILE A 181 -2.27 14.78 13.99
N ASP A 182 -3.18 14.35 14.85
CA ASP A 182 -2.93 14.01 16.26
C ASP A 182 -3.07 12.50 16.56
N GLU A 183 -3.58 11.73 15.60
CA GLU A 183 -3.91 10.30 15.73
C GLU A 183 -4.94 9.99 16.85
N ASP A 184 -5.76 10.98 17.21
CA ASP A 184 -6.89 10.84 18.13
C ASP A 184 -8.21 11.21 17.43
N THR A 185 -8.39 12.49 17.07
CA THR A 185 -9.60 12.99 16.39
C THR A 185 -9.32 13.39 14.95
N ILE A 186 -8.11 13.87 14.65
CA ILE A 186 -7.61 14.10 13.29
C ILE A 186 -6.55 13.04 13.03
N VAL A 187 -6.94 12.02 12.26
CA VAL A 187 -6.16 10.80 12.12
C VAL A 187 -5.59 10.66 10.71
N SER A 188 -4.45 9.98 10.60
CA SER A 188 -4.03 9.41 9.33
C SER A 188 -4.71 8.05 9.10
N SER A 189 -4.29 7.33 8.06
CA SER A 189 -4.67 5.93 7.90
C SER A 189 -4.29 5.07 9.11
N THR A 190 -3.20 5.40 9.82
CA THR A 190 -2.74 4.64 11.00
C THR A 190 -3.72 4.76 12.16
N GLY A 191 -4.10 5.99 12.55
CA GLY A 191 -5.10 6.21 13.60
C GLY A 191 -6.48 5.67 13.22
N ALA A 192 -6.89 5.84 11.96
CA ALA A 192 -8.16 5.32 11.46
C ALA A 192 -8.28 3.78 11.49
N LEU A 193 -7.16 3.05 11.55
CA LEU A 193 -7.15 1.59 11.73
C LEU A 193 -7.29 1.15 13.19
N SER A 194 -7.31 2.10 14.14
CA SER A 194 -7.22 1.81 15.58
C SER A 194 -8.15 2.70 16.42
N LEU A 195 -9.21 3.25 15.83
CA LEU A 195 -10.21 4.01 16.58
C LEU A 195 -10.83 3.13 17.67
N LYS A 196 -11.01 3.71 18.87
CA LYS A 196 -11.52 2.99 20.05
C LYS A 196 -13.04 2.82 20.07
N LYS A 197 -13.75 3.58 19.24
CA LYS A 197 -15.20 3.55 19.06
C LYS A 197 -15.55 3.92 17.62
N VAL A 198 -16.70 3.46 17.14
CA VAL A 198 -17.25 3.92 15.85
C VAL A 198 -17.61 5.41 16.00
N PRO A 199 -17.09 6.32 15.16
CA PRO A 199 -17.50 7.72 15.21
C PRO A 199 -18.95 7.86 14.74
N GLU A 200 -19.69 8.81 15.31
CA GLU A 200 -21.05 9.10 14.82
C GLU A 200 -20.97 9.70 13.41
N LYS A 201 -20.06 10.65 13.19
CA LYS A 201 -19.80 11.26 11.89
C LYS A 201 -18.30 11.34 11.58
N MET A 202 -17.93 10.94 10.38
CA MET A 202 -16.55 10.93 9.89
C MET A 202 -16.44 11.67 8.57
N VAL A 203 -15.46 12.56 8.47
CA VAL A 203 -15.07 13.18 7.19
C VAL A 203 -13.75 12.58 6.74
N VAL A 204 -13.65 12.27 5.44
CA VAL A 204 -12.44 11.73 4.81
C VAL A 204 -11.95 12.73 3.77
N ILE A 205 -10.70 13.19 3.89
CA ILE A 205 -10.06 14.06 2.90
C ILE A 205 -9.29 13.19 1.91
N GLY A 206 -9.83 13.09 0.69
CA GLY A 206 -9.34 12.26 -0.41
C GLY A 206 -10.22 11.02 -0.62
N ALA A 207 -10.74 10.85 -1.83
CA ALA A 207 -11.51 9.68 -2.28
C ALA A 207 -10.66 8.71 -3.13
N GLY A 208 -9.34 8.68 -2.90
CA GLY A 208 -8.46 7.63 -3.41
C GLY A 208 -8.67 6.29 -2.70
N VAL A 209 -7.91 5.27 -3.10
CA VAL A 209 -8.01 3.88 -2.62
C VAL A 209 -8.14 3.77 -1.08
N ILE A 210 -7.19 4.34 -0.34
CA ILE A 210 -7.16 4.29 1.13
C ILE A 210 -8.41 4.96 1.73
N GLY A 211 -8.81 6.10 1.18
CA GLY A 211 -9.94 6.88 1.70
C GLY A 211 -11.26 6.13 1.57
N VAL A 212 -11.53 5.52 0.41
CA VAL A 212 -12.77 4.77 0.19
C VAL A 212 -12.77 3.43 0.95
N GLU A 213 -11.63 2.76 1.11
CA GLU A 213 -11.53 1.54 1.91
C GLU A 213 -11.84 1.82 3.38
N LEU A 214 -11.12 2.76 4.00
CA LEU A 214 -11.31 3.07 5.42
C LEU A 214 -12.66 3.75 5.68
N GLY A 215 -13.11 4.60 4.76
CA GLY A 215 -14.47 5.17 4.81
C GLY A 215 -15.54 4.07 4.77
N SER A 216 -15.39 3.06 3.91
CA SER A 216 -16.33 1.92 3.84
C SER A 216 -16.33 1.07 5.09
N VAL A 217 -15.16 0.82 5.71
CA VAL A 217 -15.06 0.10 6.99
C VAL A 217 -15.93 0.77 8.04
N TRP A 218 -15.71 2.06 8.30
CA TRP A 218 -16.41 2.76 9.37
C TRP A 218 -17.89 3.01 9.04
N GLN A 219 -18.22 3.21 7.77
CA GLN A 219 -19.60 3.33 7.31
C GLN A 219 -20.41 2.05 7.58
N ARG A 220 -19.85 0.87 7.27
CA ARG A 220 -20.48 -0.44 7.54
C ARG A 220 -20.70 -0.71 9.02
N LEU A 221 -19.83 -0.16 9.87
CA LEU A 221 -19.93 -0.29 11.33
C LEU A 221 -20.89 0.73 11.97
N GLY A 222 -21.40 1.69 11.19
CA GLY A 222 -22.47 2.60 11.61
C GLY A 222 -22.15 4.09 11.55
N ALA A 223 -20.95 4.49 11.11
CA ALA A 223 -20.60 5.91 11.00
C ALA A 223 -21.31 6.60 9.81
N ASP A 224 -21.71 7.86 9.96
CA ASP A 224 -22.06 8.73 8.85
C ASP A 224 -20.79 9.28 8.19
N VAL A 225 -20.43 8.72 7.03
CA VAL A 225 -19.16 9.02 6.36
C VAL A 225 -19.35 9.91 5.14
N THR A 226 -18.59 11.01 5.06
CA THR A 226 -18.50 11.89 3.88
C THR A 226 -17.07 12.01 3.40
N ALA A 227 -16.78 11.57 2.17
CA ALA A 227 -15.50 11.78 1.51
C ALA A 227 -15.50 13.09 0.72
N VAL A 228 -14.49 13.92 0.91
CA VAL A 228 -14.26 15.18 0.21
C VAL A 228 -13.06 15.00 -0.71
N GLU A 229 -13.24 15.22 -2.00
CA GLU A 229 -12.22 14.99 -3.02
C GLU A 229 -12.10 16.22 -3.94
N PHE A 230 -10.86 16.62 -4.20
CA PHE A 230 -10.55 17.73 -5.08
C PHE A 230 -10.83 17.38 -6.54
N MET A 231 -10.53 16.15 -6.94
CA MET A 231 -10.80 15.64 -8.29
C MET A 231 -12.29 15.36 -8.53
N GLY A 232 -12.64 15.15 -9.81
CA GLY A 232 -14.01 14.89 -10.25
C GLY A 232 -14.45 13.43 -10.15
N HIS A 233 -13.63 12.54 -9.59
CA HIS A 233 -13.87 11.09 -9.57
C HIS A 233 -13.28 10.42 -8.32
N VAL A 234 -13.65 9.15 -8.09
CA VAL A 234 -13.22 8.32 -6.95
C VAL A 234 -12.27 7.20 -7.41
N GLY A 235 -11.48 6.66 -6.49
CA GLY A 235 -10.62 5.48 -6.74
C GLY A 235 -9.17 5.81 -7.10
N GLY A 236 -8.82 7.09 -7.26
CA GLY A 236 -7.45 7.55 -7.47
C GLY A 236 -7.01 7.59 -8.93
N MET A 237 -5.70 7.62 -9.15
CA MET A 237 -5.12 7.75 -10.49
C MET A 237 -5.15 6.41 -11.24
N GLY A 238 -5.40 6.46 -12.55
CA GLY A 238 -5.32 5.30 -13.44
C GLY A 238 -6.56 4.41 -13.49
N ILE A 239 -7.53 4.61 -12.60
CA ILE A 239 -8.84 3.94 -12.69
C ILE A 239 -9.58 4.40 -13.96
N ASP A 240 -10.30 3.48 -14.62
CA ASP A 240 -11.19 3.81 -15.74
C ASP A 240 -12.41 4.64 -15.26
N MET A 241 -12.74 5.70 -15.99
CA MET A 241 -13.77 6.67 -15.55
C MET A 241 -15.19 6.11 -15.50
N GLU A 242 -15.53 5.15 -16.35
CA GLU A 242 -16.84 4.50 -16.30
C GLU A 242 -16.94 3.58 -15.07
N ILE A 243 -15.86 2.84 -14.80
CA ILE A 243 -15.74 1.99 -13.61
C ILE A 243 -15.80 2.84 -12.35
N SER A 244 -15.06 3.95 -12.28
CA SER A 244 -15.08 4.90 -11.16
C SER A 244 -16.48 5.45 -10.90
N LYS A 245 -17.21 5.85 -11.95
CA LYS A 245 -18.59 6.37 -11.83
C LYS A 245 -19.56 5.31 -11.29
N ASN A 246 -19.49 4.08 -11.81
CA ASN A 246 -20.35 2.99 -11.35
C ASN A 246 -20.01 2.59 -9.91
N PHE A 247 -18.72 2.54 -9.59
CA PHE A 247 -18.22 2.29 -8.25
C PHE A 247 -18.74 3.32 -7.23
N GLN A 248 -18.60 4.62 -7.55
CA GLN A 248 -19.14 5.70 -6.72
C GLN A 248 -20.64 5.52 -6.46
N ARG A 249 -21.41 5.22 -7.51
CA ARG A 249 -22.86 5.04 -7.41
C ARG A 249 -23.22 3.89 -6.46
N ILE A 250 -22.47 2.79 -6.48
CA ILE A 250 -22.72 1.66 -5.59
C ILE A 250 -22.38 2.03 -4.14
N LEU A 251 -21.24 2.66 -3.90
CA LEU A 251 -20.88 3.12 -2.54
C LEU A 251 -21.88 4.16 -1.99
N GLN A 252 -22.41 5.04 -2.83
CA GLN A 252 -23.47 5.98 -2.44
C GLN A 252 -24.76 5.27 -2.04
N LYS A 253 -25.14 4.20 -2.74
CA LYS A 253 -26.30 3.38 -2.35
C LYS A 253 -26.09 2.68 -1.00
N GLN A 254 -24.85 2.35 -0.65
CA GLN A 254 -24.50 1.78 0.66
C GLN A 254 -24.55 2.81 1.80
N GLY A 255 -24.50 4.12 1.46
CA GLY A 255 -24.60 5.23 2.41
C GLY A 255 -23.36 6.12 2.49
N LEU A 256 -22.29 5.81 1.76
CA LEU A 256 -21.08 6.63 1.72
C LEU A 256 -21.34 7.90 0.89
N LYS A 257 -21.16 9.08 1.49
CA LYS A 257 -21.41 10.37 0.84
C LYS A 257 -20.13 10.89 0.18
N PHE A 258 -20.28 11.61 -0.92
CA PHE A 258 -19.15 12.21 -1.65
C PHE A 258 -19.40 13.68 -1.96
N LYS A 259 -18.39 14.51 -1.71
CA LYS A 259 -18.25 15.88 -2.23
C LYS A 259 -17.03 15.92 -3.14
N LEU A 260 -17.23 15.62 -4.42
CA LEU A 260 -16.20 15.70 -5.46
C LEU A 260 -16.04 17.15 -5.95
N ASN A 261 -14.98 17.45 -6.70
CA ASN A 261 -14.65 18.80 -7.14
C ASN A 261 -14.69 19.82 -5.98
N THR A 262 -14.23 19.40 -4.79
CA THR A 262 -14.34 20.15 -3.55
C THR A 262 -12.99 20.18 -2.85
N LYS A 263 -12.53 21.39 -2.52
CA LYS A 263 -11.26 21.63 -1.82
C LYS A 263 -11.52 21.85 -0.34
N VAL A 264 -10.73 21.20 0.52
CA VAL A 264 -10.65 21.54 1.95
C VAL A 264 -9.73 22.74 2.10
N THR A 265 -10.17 23.77 2.84
CA THR A 265 -9.37 24.97 3.11
C THR A 265 -8.77 24.99 4.51
N GLY A 266 -9.34 24.23 5.44
CA GLY A 266 -8.80 24.06 6.79
C GLY A 266 -9.70 23.18 7.64
N ALA A 267 -9.18 22.79 8.81
CA ALA A 267 -9.95 22.11 9.84
C ALA A 267 -9.63 22.70 11.21
N THR A 268 -10.63 22.86 12.07
CA THR A 268 -10.46 23.41 13.41
C THR A 268 -11.17 22.53 14.43
N LYS A 269 -10.45 22.12 15.48
CA LYS A 269 -11.06 21.43 16.62
C LYS A 269 -11.83 22.42 17.47
N LYS A 270 -13.06 22.06 17.81
CA LYS A 270 -13.93 22.82 18.68
C LYS A 270 -13.72 22.42 20.15
N PRO A 271 -14.11 23.29 21.10
CA PRO A 271 -14.07 22.97 22.53
C PRO A 271 -14.92 21.76 22.95
N ASP A 272 -15.95 21.41 22.17
CA ASP A 272 -16.82 20.25 22.41
C ASP A 272 -16.24 18.92 21.92
N GLY A 273 -15.01 18.93 21.39
CA GLY A 273 -14.32 17.75 20.88
C GLY A 273 -14.63 17.40 19.42
N LYS A 274 -15.55 18.12 18.75
CA LYS A 274 -15.83 17.94 17.32
C LYS A 274 -14.86 18.75 16.46
N ILE A 275 -14.84 18.48 15.16
CA ILE A 275 -14.00 19.14 14.18
C ILE A 275 -14.88 19.81 13.13
N ASP A 276 -14.63 21.10 12.88
CA ASP A 276 -15.23 21.82 11.76
C ASP A 276 -14.26 21.81 10.58
N VAL A 277 -14.69 21.25 9.46
CA VAL A 277 -13.92 21.18 8.21
C VAL A 277 -14.46 22.20 7.24
N ALA A 278 -13.67 23.22 6.92
CA ALA A 278 -14.02 24.23 5.93
C ALA A 278 -13.73 23.70 4.52
N VAL A 279 -14.74 23.79 3.65
CA VAL A 279 -14.67 23.32 2.26
C VAL A 279 -15.21 24.37 1.30
N GLU A 280 -14.72 24.36 0.07
CA GLU A 280 -15.24 25.16 -1.04
C GLU A 280 -15.19 24.37 -2.35
N ALA A 281 -15.94 24.80 -3.36
CA ALA A 281 -15.81 24.23 -4.70
C ALA A 281 -14.36 24.38 -5.21
N ALA A 282 -13.81 23.37 -5.87
CA ALA A 282 -12.43 23.35 -6.35
C ALA A 282 -12.11 24.52 -7.31
N ALA A 283 -13.12 24.95 -8.10
CA ALA A 283 -13.03 26.10 -9.00
C ALA A 283 -13.17 27.47 -8.30
N GLY A 284 -13.33 27.50 -6.97
CA GLY A 284 -13.67 28.69 -6.19
C GLY A 284 -15.18 28.84 -6.00
N GLY A 285 -15.61 29.31 -4.83
CA GLY A 285 -17.03 29.47 -4.53
C GLY A 285 -17.32 29.73 -3.05
N LYS A 286 -18.60 29.62 -2.69
CA LYS A 286 -19.04 29.84 -1.30
C LYS A 286 -18.48 28.73 -0.40
N ALA A 287 -17.84 29.15 0.70
CA ALA A 287 -17.37 28.24 1.73
C ALA A 287 -18.55 27.60 2.48
N GLU A 288 -18.41 26.31 2.77
CA GLU A 288 -19.30 25.49 3.61
C GLU A 288 -18.46 24.89 4.76
N VAL A 289 -19.09 24.60 5.89
CA VAL A 289 -18.47 23.90 7.01
C VAL A 289 -19.15 22.56 7.23
N ILE A 290 -18.36 21.50 7.32
CA ILE A 290 -18.82 20.15 7.66
C ILE A 290 -18.27 19.82 9.04
N THR A 291 -19.15 19.68 10.03
CA THR A 291 -18.75 19.22 11.37
C THR A 291 -18.74 17.68 11.44
N CYS A 292 -17.72 17.09 12.07
CA CYS A 292 -17.56 15.65 12.31
C CYS A 292 -16.87 15.36 13.66
N ASP A 293 -16.89 14.10 14.10
CA ASP A 293 -16.18 13.65 15.30
C ASP A 293 -14.75 13.19 14.98
N VAL A 294 -14.57 12.58 13.81
CA VAL A 294 -13.27 12.12 13.31
C VAL A 294 -13.01 12.64 11.90
N LEU A 295 -11.82 13.18 11.69
CA LEU A 295 -11.32 13.60 10.38
C LEU A 295 -10.17 12.69 9.95
N LEU A 296 -10.36 11.93 8.87
CA LEU A 296 -9.29 11.16 8.24
C LEU A 296 -8.62 11.98 7.15
N VAL A 297 -7.31 12.17 7.27
CA VAL A 297 -6.46 12.80 6.25
C VAL A 297 -5.78 11.71 5.42
N CYS A 298 -6.17 11.55 4.15
CA CYS A 298 -5.62 10.55 3.24
C CYS A 298 -5.39 11.08 1.82
N ILE A 299 -4.81 12.29 1.71
CA ILE A 299 -4.52 12.97 0.43
C ILE A 299 -3.40 12.33 -0.40
N GLY A 300 -2.72 11.32 0.13
CA GLY A 300 -1.65 10.60 -0.56
C GLY A 300 -0.53 10.19 0.39
N ARG A 301 0.53 9.66 -0.23
CA ARG A 301 1.77 9.24 0.44
C ARG A 301 2.96 9.83 -0.29
N ARG A 302 4.09 9.98 0.41
CA ARG A 302 5.35 10.49 -0.16
C ARG A 302 6.53 9.59 0.23
N PRO A 303 7.59 9.53 -0.59
CA PRO A 303 8.82 8.80 -0.26
C PRO A 303 9.41 9.19 1.10
N PHE A 304 9.96 8.23 1.83
CA PHE A 304 10.66 8.48 3.09
C PHE A 304 12.17 8.33 2.92
N THR A 305 12.89 9.44 2.91
CA THR A 305 14.37 9.52 2.76
C THR A 305 15.05 10.33 3.86
N LYS A 306 14.29 10.78 4.86
CA LYS A 306 14.76 11.66 5.93
C LYS A 306 15.94 11.02 6.67
N ASN A 307 17.01 11.79 6.87
CA ASN A 307 18.21 11.40 7.62
C ASN A 307 18.92 10.13 7.11
N LEU A 308 18.68 9.71 5.85
CA LEU A 308 19.30 8.52 5.28
C LEU A 308 20.77 8.75 4.86
N GLY A 309 21.25 10.00 4.86
CA GLY A 309 22.62 10.37 4.46
C GLY A 309 22.80 10.56 2.96
N LEU A 310 21.71 10.69 2.19
CA LEU A 310 21.77 10.84 0.72
C LEU A 310 22.52 12.11 0.28
N GLU A 311 22.31 13.23 0.96
CA GLU A 311 23.00 14.49 0.69
C GLU A 311 24.51 14.36 0.90
N ASP A 312 24.94 13.70 1.99
CA ASP A 312 26.34 13.50 2.35
C ASP A 312 27.13 12.71 1.28
N ILE A 313 26.44 11.81 0.55
CA ILE A 313 27.01 11.02 -0.55
C ILE A 313 26.62 11.56 -1.94
N GLY A 314 25.90 12.67 -2.00
CA GLY A 314 25.51 13.36 -3.21
C GLY A 314 24.38 12.71 -4.01
N ILE A 315 23.54 11.84 -3.45
CA ILE A 315 22.34 11.34 -4.16
C ILE A 315 21.24 12.39 -4.06
N GLU A 316 20.93 13.03 -5.19
CA GLU A 316 19.85 14.02 -5.31
C GLU A 316 18.49 13.33 -5.50
N LEU A 317 17.45 13.94 -4.95
CA LEU A 317 16.07 13.49 -5.12
C LEU A 317 15.41 14.20 -6.30
N ASP A 318 14.40 13.59 -6.91
CA ASP A 318 13.57 14.27 -7.89
C ASP A 318 12.60 15.29 -7.25
N LYS A 319 11.85 16.02 -8.09
CA LYS A 319 10.89 17.04 -7.63
C LYS A 319 9.77 16.52 -6.73
N ARG A 320 9.56 15.19 -6.67
CA ARG A 320 8.56 14.52 -5.83
C ARG A 320 9.20 13.84 -4.60
N GLY A 321 10.49 14.05 -4.37
CA GLY A 321 11.25 13.47 -3.25
C GLY A 321 11.66 12.01 -3.46
N ARG A 322 11.53 11.47 -4.67
CA ARG A 322 11.91 10.08 -4.98
C ARG A 322 13.39 9.99 -5.30
N ILE A 323 13.98 8.81 -5.07
CA ILE A 323 15.36 8.52 -5.48
C ILE A 323 15.34 8.14 -6.97
N PRO A 324 16.04 8.89 -7.85
CA PRO A 324 16.19 8.50 -9.26
C PRO A 324 17.05 7.25 -9.37
N VAL A 325 16.58 6.29 -10.18
CA VAL A 325 17.28 5.02 -10.45
C VAL A 325 17.29 4.70 -11.93
N ASN A 326 18.26 3.91 -12.37
CA ASN A 326 18.31 3.35 -13.71
C ASN A 326 17.48 2.05 -13.83
N ASN A 327 17.52 1.39 -15.00
CA ASN A 327 16.76 0.16 -15.28
C ASN A 327 17.22 -1.07 -14.48
N ARG A 328 18.33 -0.98 -13.72
CA ARG A 328 18.79 -2.00 -12.77
C ARG A 328 18.57 -1.56 -11.31
N PHE A 329 17.75 -0.53 -11.10
CA PHE A 329 17.45 0.06 -9.80
C PHE A 329 18.67 0.71 -9.10
N GLN A 330 19.76 0.97 -9.83
CA GLN A 330 20.94 1.65 -9.29
C GLN A 330 20.70 3.16 -9.25
N THR A 331 21.16 3.79 -8.18
CA THR A 331 21.28 5.24 -8.08
C THR A 331 22.45 5.74 -8.93
N LYS A 332 22.79 7.04 -8.85
CA LYS A 332 24.02 7.57 -9.46
C LYS A 332 25.32 6.96 -8.91
N ILE A 333 25.26 6.30 -7.75
CA ILE A 333 26.37 5.53 -7.17
C ILE A 333 26.14 4.05 -7.50
N PRO A 334 26.99 3.39 -8.31
CA PRO A 334 26.67 2.10 -8.93
C PRO A 334 26.38 0.93 -7.98
N ASN A 335 26.87 0.98 -6.74
CA ASN A 335 26.64 -0.06 -5.73
C ASN A 335 25.55 0.29 -4.71
N ILE A 336 24.84 1.41 -4.91
CA ILE A 336 23.70 1.82 -4.11
C ILE A 336 22.46 1.79 -4.98
N TYR A 337 21.44 1.07 -4.52
CA TYR A 337 20.21 0.77 -5.22
C TYR A 337 19.01 1.32 -4.44
N ALA A 338 17.87 1.50 -5.10
CA ALA A 338 16.61 1.88 -4.43
C ALA A 338 15.39 1.23 -5.11
N ILE A 339 14.40 0.82 -4.31
CA ILE A 339 13.20 0.10 -4.75
C ILE A 339 11.95 0.53 -3.96
N GLY A 340 10.78 0.13 -4.47
CA GLY A 340 9.48 0.27 -3.83
C GLY A 340 8.96 1.70 -3.86
N ASP A 341 8.34 2.10 -2.75
CA ASP A 341 7.68 3.40 -2.59
C ASP A 341 8.63 4.61 -2.62
N VAL A 342 9.95 4.39 -2.49
CA VAL A 342 10.94 5.47 -2.48
C VAL A 342 11.39 5.89 -3.89
N VAL A 343 11.02 5.11 -4.92
CA VAL A 343 11.35 5.34 -6.34
C VAL A 343 10.10 5.65 -7.18
N ALA A 344 10.27 5.78 -8.50
CA ALA A 344 9.14 5.98 -9.41
C ALA A 344 8.27 4.72 -9.56
N GLY A 345 7.06 4.90 -10.13
CA GLY A 345 6.09 3.83 -10.37
C GLY A 345 4.93 3.78 -9.36
N PRO A 346 4.03 2.79 -9.47
CA PRO A 346 2.93 2.58 -8.53
C PRO A 346 3.44 2.30 -7.11
N MET A 347 2.84 2.96 -6.11
CA MET A 347 3.15 2.73 -4.69
C MET A 347 2.32 1.56 -4.15
N LEU A 348 2.68 0.35 -4.60
CA LEU A 348 1.99 -0.90 -4.33
C LEU A 348 2.95 -1.94 -3.77
N ALA A 349 2.45 -2.81 -2.88
CA ALA A 349 3.27 -3.78 -2.16
C ALA A 349 3.93 -4.80 -3.12
N HIS A 350 3.15 -5.43 -4.00
CA HIS A 350 3.64 -6.41 -4.97
C HIS A 350 4.63 -5.80 -5.97
N LYS A 351 4.42 -4.55 -6.40
CA LYS A 351 5.40 -3.79 -7.19
C LYS A 351 6.75 -3.69 -6.45
N ALA A 352 6.72 -3.34 -5.16
CA ALA A 352 7.95 -3.23 -4.37
C ALA A 352 8.64 -4.59 -4.17
N GLU A 353 7.87 -5.67 -3.99
CA GLU A 353 8.39 -7.04 -3.88
C GLU A 353 9.11 -7.46 -5.16
N ASP A 354 8.49 -7.29 -6.33
CA ASP A 354 9.07 -7.66 -7.63
C ASP A 354 10.32 -6.83 -7.95
N GLU A 355 10.29 -5.51 -7.72
CA GLU A 355 11.49 -4.68 -7.85
C GLU A 355 12.62 -5.17 -6.93
N GLY A 356 12.28 -5.59 -5.71
CA GLY A 356 13.25 -6.15 -4.77
C GLY A 356 13.90 -7.44 -5.26
N ILE A 357 13.10 -8.38 -5.77
CA ILE A 357 13.57 -9.64 -6.34
C ILE A 357 14.47 -9.37 -7.54
N LEU A 358 13.98 -8.61 -8.51
CA LEU A 358 14.70 -8.32 -9.76
C LEU A 358 15.97 -7.51 -9.52
N CYS A 359 15.96 -6.58 -8.55
CA CYS A 359 17.15 -5.82 -8.19
C CYS A 359 18.28 -6.73 -7.71
N VAL A 360 18.01 -7.65 -6.78
CA VAL A 360 19.05 -8.53 -6.22
C VAL A 360 19.45 -9.65 -7.19
N GLU A 361 18.55 -10.10 -8.06
CA GLU A 361 18.91 -10.96 -9.20
C GLU A 361 19.84 -10.21 -10.17
N GLY A 362 19.56 -8.93 -10.43
CA GLY A 362 20.44 -8.04 -11.19
C GLY A 362 21.82 -7.87 -10.56
N MET A 363 21.91 -7.76 -9.22
CA MET A 363 23.19 -7.73 -8.50
C MET A 363 23.98 -9.04 -8.67
N ALA A 364 23.29 -10.18 -8.82
CA ALA A 364 23.88 -11.49 -9.09
C ALA A 364 24.19 -11.74 -10.57
N GLY A 365 24.00 -10.74 -11.44
CA GLY A 365 24.29 -10.83 -12.88
C GLY A 365 23.09 -11.23 -13.75
N GLY A 366 21.90 -11.38 -13.17
CA GLY A 366 20.66 -11.67 -13.88
C GLY A 366 20.14 -10.51 -14.74
N ALA A 367 19.11 -10.82 -15.52
CA ALA A 367 18.32 -9.83 -16.24
C ALA A 367 17.42 -9.05 -15.29
N VAL A 368 17.07 -7.81 -15.66
CA VAL A 368 16.15 -6.97 -14.91
C VAL A 368 15.12 -6.44 -15.88
N HIS A 369 13.89 -6.92 -15.74
CA HIS A 369 12.75 -6.47 -16.54
C HIS A 369 11.49 -6.52 -15.68
N ILE A 370 10.78 -5.40 -15.63
CA ILE A 370 9.46 -5.28 -15.04
C ILE A 370 8.61 -4.45 -16.01
N ASP A 371 7.46 -4.98 -16.42
CA ASP A 371 6.47 -4.22 -17.17
C ASP A 371 5.47 -3.58 -16.21
N TYR A 372 5.63 -2.29 -15.93
CA TYR A 372 4.69 -1.56 -15.07
C TYR A 372 3.27 -1.49 -15.64
N ASN A 373 3.08 -1.72 -16.94
CA ASN A 373 1.74 -1.80 -17.54
C ASN A 373 0.98 -3.08 -17.14
N CYS A 374 1.71 -4.12 -16.72
CA CYS A 374 1.15 -5.40 -16.27
C CYS A 374 1.01 -5.49 -14.73
N VAL A 375 1.33 -4.42 -13.99
CA VAL A 375 1.13 -4.36 -12.53
C VAL A 375 -0.35 -4.08 -12.22
N PRO A 376 -1.07 -5.00 -11.55
CA PRO A 376 -2.47 -4.79 -11.23
C PRO A 376 -2.66 -3.81 -10.07
N SER A 377 -3.82 -3.16 -10.03
CA SER A 377 -4.30 -2.32 -8.92
C SER A 377 -5.62 -2.87 -8.39
N VAL A 378 -5.82 -2.83 -7.07
CA VAL A 378 -7.03 -3.36 -6.41
C VAL A 378 -7.49 -2.43 -5.29
N ILE A 379 -8.81 -2.19 -5.23
CA ILE A 379 -9.54 -1.57 -4.14
C ILE A 379 -10.44 -2.64 -3.52
N TYR A 380 -10.22 -2.94 -2.25
CA TYR A 380 -10.85 -4.08 -1.56
C TYR A 380 -12.13 -3.68 -0.81
N THR A 381 -12.86 -2.72 -1.37
CA THR A 381 -14.24 -2.47 -0.98
C THR A 381 -15.13 -3.67 -1.35
N HIS A 382 -16.42 -3.56 -1.09
CA HIS A 382 -17.39 -4.54 -1.56
C HIS A 382 -18.53 -3.76 -2.24
N PRO A 383 -18.70 -3.87 -3.57
CA PRO A 383 -17.88 -4.68 -4.48
C PRO A 383 -16.41 -4.22 -4.53
N GLU A 384 -15.53 -5.14 -4.88
CA GLU A 384 -14.12 -4.84 -5.15
C GLU A 384 -13.99 -4.12 -6.49
N VAL A 385 -12.88 -3.42 -6.67
CA VAL A 385 -12.47 -2.84 -7.96
C VAL A 385 -11.06 -3.30 -8.24
N ALA A 386 -10.80 -3.82 -9.43
CA ALA A 386 -9.46 -4.20 -9.85
C ALA A 386 -9.22 -3.89 -11.32
N TRP A 387 -8.00 -3.52 -11.67
CA TRP A 387 -7.63 -3.27 -13.05
C TRP A 387 -6.15 -3.50 -13.33
N VAL A 388 -5.84 -3.77 -14.60
CA VAL A 388 -4.48 -3.89 -15.13
C VAL A 388 -4.47 -3.37 -16.58
N GLY A 389 -3.33 -2.85 -17.03
CA GLY A 389 -3.21 -2.21 -18.33
C GLY A 389 -3.74 -0.79 -18.39
N LYS A 390 -4.15 -0.36 -19.59
CA LYS A 390 -4.59 1.01 -19.87
C LYS A 390 -6.08 1.21 -19.62
N SER A 391 -6.46 2.40 -19.14
CA SER A 391 -7.85 2.87 -19.14
C SER A 391 -8.28 3.38 -20.52
N GLU A 392 -9.59 3.59 -20.72
CA GLU A 392 -10.08 4.22 -21.95
C GLU A 392 -9.50 5.62 -22.15
N GLU A 393 -9.36 6.39 -21.07
CA GLU A 393 -8.83 7.76 -21.11
C GLU A 393 -7.39 7.77 -21.61
N GLN A 394 -6.55 6.85 -21.12
CA GLN A 394 -5.17 6.73 -21.57
C GLN A 394 -5.08 6.32 -23.05
N LEU A 395 -5.91 5.39 -23.51
CA LEU A 395 -5.92 4.98 -24.92
C LEU A 395 -6.36 6.12 -25.85
N LYS A 396 -7.32 6.95 -25.42
CA LYS A 396 -7.74 8.16 -26.14
C LYS A 396 -6.62 9.20 -26.21
N GLU A 397 -5.95 9.47 -25.09
CA GLU A 397 -4.81 10.39 -25.02
C GLU A 397 -3.64 9.93 -25.91
N GLU A 398 -3.40 8.61 -25.98
CA GLU A 398 -2.37 7.99 -26.81
C GLU A 398 -2.77 7.83 -28.29
N GLY A 399 -4.02 8.15 -28.66
CA GLY A 399 -4.51 8.03 -30.04
C GLY A 399 -4.61 6.58 -30.54
N ILE A 400 -4.76 5.61 -29.63
CA ILE A 400 -4.84 4.19 -29.97
C ILE A 400 -6.29 3.82 -30.31
N GLU A 401 -6.51 3.19 -31.47
CA GLU A 401 -7.83 2.65 -31.81
C GLU A 401 -8.11 1.34 -31.05
N TYR A 402 -9.22 1.30 -30.32
CA TYR A 402 -9.63 0.15 -29.52
C TYR A 402 -11.12 -0.20 -29.68
N LYS A 403 -11.46 -1.44 -29.33
CA LYS A 403 -12.81 -1.99 -29.17
C LYS A 403 -13.08 -2.20 -27.68
N ILE A 404 -14.35 -2.23 -27.29
CA ILE A 404 -14.76 -2.42 -25.89
C ILE A 404 -15.68 -3.65 -25.81
N GLY A 405 -15.40 -4.53 -24.86
CA GLY A 405 -16.31 -5.59 -24.44
C GLY A 405 -16.72 -5.40 -22.98
N LYS A 406 -18.00 -5.63 -22.66
CA LYS A 406 -18.53 -5.51 -21.31
C LYS A 406 -19.45 -6.67 -20.99
N PHE A 407 -19.41 -7.12 -19.73
CA PHE A 407 -20.34 -8.12 -19.23
C PHE A 407 -20.74 -7.81 -17.79
N PRO A 408 -22.05 -7.65 -17.48
CA PRO A 408 -22.52 -7.31 -16.14
C PRO A 408 -22.54 -8.55 -15.24
N PHE A 409 -22.16 -8.40 -13.97
CA PHE A 409 -22.26 -9.50 -12.99
C PHE A 409 -23.71 -9.92 -12.74
N ALA A 410 -24.70 -9.08 -13.02
CA ALA A 410 -26.12 -9.43 -12.98
C ALA A 410 -26.52 -10.58 -13.92
N ALA A 411 -25.75 -10.81 -14.98
CA ALA A 411 -25.96 -11.90 -15.92
C ALA A 411 -25.01 -13.10 -15.70
N ASN A 412 -24.06 -13.00 -14.75
CA ASN A 412 -23.19 -14.12 -14.39
C ASN A 412 -23.92 -15.09 -13.45
N SER A 413 -23.86 -16.39 -13.76
CA SER A 413 -24.59 -17.42 -13.01
C SER A 413 -24.15 -17.50 -11.55
N ARG A 414 -22.84 -17.48 -11.24
CA ARG A 414 -22.37 -17.57 -9.85
C ARG A 414 -22.70 -16.32 -9.03
N ALA A 415 -22.49 -15.14 -9.60
CA ALA A 415 -22.89 -13.87 -9.00
C ALA A 415 -24.38 -13.87 -8.67
N LYS A 416 -25.22 -14.37 -9.60
CA LYS A 416 -26.66 -14.52 -9.39
C LYS A 416 -26.99 -15.52 -8.29
N THR A 417 -26.35 -16.69 -8.27
CA THR A 417 -26.50 -17.71 -7.20
C THR A 417 -26.14 -17.15 -5.84
N ASN A 418 -25.10 -16.32 -5.77
CA ASN A 418 -24.65 -15.70 -4.53
C ASN A 418 -25.51 -14.51 -4.10
N ALA A 419 -26.44 -14.03 -4.93
CA ALA A 419 -27.16 -12.78 -4.76
C ALA A 419 -26.21 -11.55 -4.60
N ASP A 420 -25.08 -11.59 -5.30
CA ASP A 420 -24.04 -10.55 -5.29
C ASP A 420 -23.71 -10.18 -6.73
N THR A 421 -24.48 -9.23 -7.27
CA THR A 421 -24.60 -8.97 -8.72
C THR A 421 -24.17 -7.57 -9.15
N ASP A 422 -23.56 -6.80 -8.25
CA ASP A 422 -23.15 -5.44 -8.54
C ASP A 422 -21.95 -5.41 -9.50
N GLY A 423 -22.01 -4.50 -10.48
CA GLY A 423 -20.90 -4.16 -11.35
C GLY A 423 -20.78 -4.98 -12.64
N MET A 424 -19.58 -4.97 -13.22
CA MET A 424 -19.27 -5.54 -14.53
C MET A 424 -17.78 -5.81 -14.71
N VAL A 425 -17.46 -6.63 -15.72
CA VAL A 425 -16.12 -6.68 -16.33
C VAL A 425 -16.13 -5.84 -17.61
N LYS A 426 -15.05 -5.08 -17.84
CA LYS A 426 -14.81 -4.25 -19.01
C LYS A 426 -13.43 -4.53 -19.58
N ILE A 427 -13.36 -4.85 -20.87
CA ILE A 427 -12.14 -5.19 -21.61
C ILE A 427 -11.93 -4.19 -22.73
N LEU A 428 -10.68 -3.74 -22.90
CA LEU A 428 -10.23 -2.90 -24.00
C LEU A 428 -9.31 -3.72 -24.91
N SER A 429 -9.69 -3.83 -26.17
CA SER A 429 -8.99 -4.63 -27.19
C SER A 429 -8.45 -3.74 -28.29
N GLN A 430 -7.21 -3.92 -28.74
CA GLN A 430 -6.67 -3.20 -29.89
C GLN A 430 -7.45 -3.58 -31.14
N LYS A 431 -7.91 -2.57 -31.91
CA LYS A 431 -8.86 -2.80 -32.99
C LYS A 431 -8.32 -3.67 -34.14
N SER A 432 -7.03 -3.55 -34.47
CA SER A 432 -6.40 -4.24 -35.60
C SER A 432 -5.86 -5.63 -35.28
N THR A 433 -5.50 -5.89 -34.03
CA THR A 433 -4.78 -7.12 -33.61
C THR A 433 -5.55 -7.95 -32.59
N ASP A 434 -6.65 -7.44 -32.06
CA ASP A 434 -7.42 -8.00 -30.95
C ASP A 434 -6.65 -8.14 -29.63
N ARG A 435 -5.43 -7.59 -29.54
CA ARG A 435 -4.59 -7.62 -28.33
C ARG A 435 -5.30 -6.95 -27.16
N MET A 436 -5.31 -7.60 -26.00
CA MET A 436 -5.82 -6.97 -24.77
C MET A 436 -4.92 -5.80 -24.37
N LEU A 437 -5.52 -4.62 -24.22
CA LEU A 437 -4.85 -3.38 -23.83
C LEU A 437 -5.12 -3.00 -22.37
N GLY A 438 -6.24 -3.45 -21.82
CA GLY A 438 -6.58 -3.26 -20.42
C GLY A 438 -7.83 -4.04 -20.01
N ALA A 439 -7.87 -4.42 -18.75
CA ALA A 439 -8.98 -5.13 -18.13
C ALA A 439 -9.37 -4.43 -16.83
N HIS A 440 -10.65 -4.15 -16.67
CA HIS A 440 -11.21 -3.39 -15.56
C HIS A 440 -12.42 -4.12 -15.00
N ILE A 441 -12.40 -4.42 -13.71
CA ILE A 441 -13.38 -5.29 -13.05
C ILE A 441 -13.93 -4.54 -11.84
N LEU A 442 -15.24 -4.39 -11.79
CA LEU A 442 -15.99 -3.89 -10.64
C LEU A 442 -16.98 -4.97 -10.24
N GLY A 443 -16.79 -5.62 -9.10
CA GLY A 443 -17.63 -6.72 -8.64
C GLY A 443 -16.96 -7.60 -7.60
N ALA A 444 -17.67 -8.62 -7.14
CA ALA A 444 -17.13 -9.56 -6.17
C ALA A 444 -16.02 -10.44 -6.77
N GLY A 445 -14.88 -10.53 -6.07
CA GLY A 445 -13.72 -11.30 -6.51
C GLY A 445 -12.89 -10.63 -7.60
N ALA A 446 -13.03 -9.31 -7.79
CA ALA A 446 -12.22 -8.55 -8.74
C ALA A 446 -10.72 -8.66 -8.45
N GLY A 447 -10.34 -8.63 -7.17
CA GLY A 447 -8.94 -8.72 -6.72
C GLY A 447 -8.26 -10.05 -7.08
N GLU A 448 -9.03 -11.13 -7.20
CA GLU A 448 -8.53 -12.43 -7.67
C GLU A 448 -8.54 -12.51 -9.19
N MET A 449 -9.63 -12.08 -9.82
CA MET A 449 -9.84 -12.16 -11.27
C MET A 449 -8.84 -11.30 -12.07
N VAL A 450 -8.38 -10.18 -11.52
CA VAL A 450 -7.38 -9.33 -12.20
C VAL A 450 -6.04 -10.04 -12.42
N ASN A 451 -5.72 -11.08 -11.63
CA ASN A 451 -4.47 -11.83 -11.80
C ASN A 451 -4.50 -12.69 -13.07
N GLU A 452 -5.68 -13.20 -13.46
CA GLU A 452 -5.86 -13.85 -14.77
C GLU A 452 -5.65 -12.85 -15.91
N ALA A 453 -6.16 -11.62 -15.76
CA ALA A 453 -5.94 -10.55 -16.73
C ALA A 453 -4.46 -10.12 -16.82
N ALA A 454 -3.77 -10.04 -15.68
CA ALA A 454 -2.34 -9.73 -15.65
C ALA A 454 -1.53 -10.80 -16.39
N LEU A 455 -1.81 -12.09 -16.15
CA LEU A 455 -1.19 -13.19 -16.88
C LEU A 455 -1.47 -13.12 -18.39
N ALA A 456 -2.71 -12.84 -18.78
CA ALA A 456 -3.08 -12.68 -20.19
C ALA A 456 -2.30 -11.53 -20.85
N MET A 457 -2.18 -10.38 -20.16
CA MET A 457 -1.44 -9.22 -20.67
C MET A 457 0.07 -9.47 -20.78
N GLU A 458 0.67 -10.15 -19.80
CA GLU A 458 2.09 -10.55 -19.81
C GLU A 458 2.42 -11.45 -21.01
N TYR A 459 1.51 -12.38 -21.36
CA TYR A 459 1.64 -13.20 -22.57
C TYR A 459 1.31 -12.45 -23.87
N GLY A 460 0.83 -11.21 -23.78
CA GLY A 460 0.38 -10.44 -24.94
C GLY A 460 -0.89 -11.01 -25.60
N ALA A 461 -1.75 -11.67 -24.82
CA ALA A 461 -2.94 -12.35 -25.31
C ALA A 461 -3.91 -11.42 -26.06
N SER A 462 -4.62 -12.01 -27.02
CA SER A 462 -5.79 -11.41 -27.63
C SER A 462 -7.05 -11.63 -26.77
N CYS A 463 -8.12 -10.89 -27.04
CA CYS A 463 -9.41 -11.13 -26.41
C CYS A 463 -10.02 -12.46 -26.89
N GLU A 464 -9.77 -12.85 -28.14
CA GLU A 464 -10.14 -14.17 -28.66
C GLU A 464 -9.52 -15.31 -27.84
N ASP A 465 -8.24 -15.22 -27.48
CA ASP A 465 -7.53 -16.25 -26.70
C ASP A 465 -8.28 -16.52 -25.38
N VAL A 466 -8.56 -15.45 -24.62
CA VAL A 466 -9.25 -15.53 -23.33
C VAL A 466 -10.68 -16.04 -23.48
N ALA A 467 -11.42 -15.59 -24.50
CA ALA A 467 -12.78 -16.04 -24.75
C ALA A 467 -12.87 -17.56 -25.03
N ARG A 468 -11.82 -18.13 -25.61
CA ARG A 468 -11.71 -19.56 -25.96
C ARG A 468 -11.22 -20.44 -24.80
N VAL A 469 -10.67 -19.86 -23.73
CA VAL A 469 -10.35 -20.62 -22.52
C VAL A 469 -11.63 -21.17 -21.89
N CYS A 470 -11.62 -22.47 -21.59
CA CYS A 470 -12.73 -23.15 -20.93
C CYS A 470 -12.77 -22.81 -19.43
N HIS A 471 -13.32 -21.65 -19.10
CA HIS A 471 -13.56 -21.23 -17.72
C HIS A 471 -14.57 -22.18 -17.04
N ALA A 472 -14.32 -22.56 -15.80
CA ALA A 472 -15.19 -23.46 -15.05
C ALA A 472 -16.58 -22.84 -14.81
N HIS A 473 -17.62 -23.68 -14.79
CA HIS A 473 -19.00 -23.26 -14.54
C HIS A 473 -19.56 -23.91 -13.25
N PRO A 474 -20.26 -23.15 -12.38
CA PRO A 474 -20.39 -21.69 -12.39
C PRO A 474 -19.22 -21.01 -11.66
N THR A 475 -18.62 -19.97 -12.26
CA THR A 475 -17.61 -19.10 -11.65
C THR A 475 -17.83 -17.63 -12.01
N VAL A 476 -17.33 -16.72 -11.17
CA VAL A 476 -17.37 -15.29 -11.48
C VAL A 476 -16.43 -14.94 -12.65
N SER A 477 -15.38 -15.73 -12.89
CA SER A 477 -14.46 -15.52 -14.02
C SER A 477 -15.11 -15.78 -15.39
N GLU A 478 -16.27 -16.44 -15.45
CA GLU A 478 -17.05 -16.48 -16.70
C GLU A 478 -17.45 -15.08 -17.18
N ALA A 479 -17.61 -14.10 -16.29
CA ALA A 479 -17.84 -12.71 -16.69
C ALA A 479 -16.62 -12.11 -17.45
N PHE A 480 -15.40 -12.50 -17.06
CA PHE A 480 -14.18 -12.11 -17.75
C PHE A 480 -14.11 -12.72 -19.14
N ARG A 481 -14.43 -14.02 -19.26
CA ARG A 481 -14.57 -14.71 -20.54
C ARG A 481 -15.58 -14.03 -21.47
N GLU A 482 -16.78 -13.73 -20.97
CA GLU A 482 -17.86 -13.14 -21.76
C GLU A 482 -17.55 -11.70 -22.19
N ALA A 483 -16.89 -10.90 -21.34
CA ALA A 483 -16.46 -9.55 -21.71
C ALA A 483 -15.38 -9.59 -22.81
N ASN A 484 -14.45 -10.55 -22.76
CA ASN A 484 -13.48 -10.78 -23.83
C ASN A 484 -14.15 -11.26 -25.13
N LEU A 485 -15.13 -12.15 -25.03
CA LEU A 485 -15.93 -12.59 -26.18
C LEU A 485 -16.66 -11.41 -26.83
N ALA A 486 -17.24 -10.51 -26.03
CA ALA A 486 -17.88 -9.30 -26.52
C ALA A 486 -16.88 -8.34 -27.21
N ALA A 487 -15.66 -8.18 -26.68
CA ALA A 487 -14.64 -7.34 -27.30
C ALA A 487 -14.13 -7.91 -28.64
N SER A 488 -13.97 -9.24 -28.71
CA SER A 488 -13.44 -9.94 -29.88
C SER A 488 -14.49 -10.12 -30.99
N PHE A 489 -15.66 -10.66 -30.64
CA PHE A 489 -16.73 -11.07 -31.58
C PHE A 489 -17.95 -10.12 -31.61
N GLY A 490 -17.92 -9.05 -30.82
CA GLY A 490 -18.95 -8.00 -30.82
C GLY A 490 -20.17 -8.28 -29.94
N LYS A 491 -20.32 -9.49 -29.37
CA LYS A 491 -21.41 -9.84 -28.44
C LYS A 491 -21.02 -10.99 -27.49
N ALA A 492 -21.49 -10.91 -26.26
CA ALA A 492 -21.46 -12.00 -25.29
C ALA A 492 -22.59 -13.02 -25.60
N ILE A 493 -22.48 -14.25 -25.08
CA ILE A 493 -23.53 -15.28 -25.18
C ILE A 493 -24.66 -15.01 -24.19
N ASN A 494 -24.30 -14.66 -22.95
CA ASN A 494 -25.23 -14.63 -21.81
C ASN A 494 -25.58 -13.19 -21.38
N PHE A 495 -25.76 -12.26 -22.32
CA PHE A 495 -26.00 -10.84 -22.01
C PHE A 495 -27.47 -10.51 -21.70
#